data_AF-A0AAV8HEB0-F1
#
_entry.id   AF-A0AAV8HEB0-F1
#
_cell.length_a   1.000
_cell.length_b   1.000
_cell.length_c   1.000
_cell.angle_alpha   90.00
_cell.angle_beta   90.00
_cell.angle_gamma   90.00
#
_symmetry.space_group_name_H-M   'P 1'
#
loop_
_entity.id
_entity.type
_entity.pdbx_description
1 polymer ?
#
loop_
_entity_poly.entity_id
_entity_poly.type
_entity_poly.pdbx_seq_one_letter_code
_entity_poly.pdbx_strand_id
1 'polypeptide(L)'
;MLHFMYTDSLPDMSHEDIQLVMLVQYLLEAADIYALDGLKMICEERLIRDLSLDTVTSSLALAEEHNCSELKDACLAFAYKPEILVQLALKAEYVQLMQ
;
A
#
# COMPACT_ATOMS: atom_id res chain seq x y z
N MET A 1 11.79 -2.90 -11.15
CA MET A 1 11.55 -4.29 -11.56
C MET A 1 12.79 -4.99 -12.12
N LEU A 2 13.38 -4.52 -13.24
CA LEU A 2 14.57 -5.16 -13.83
C LEU A 2 15.74 -5.35 -12.85
N HIS A 3 15.97 -4.36 -11.98
CA HIS A 3 16.98 -4.47 -10.93
C HIS A 3 16.74 -5.71 -10.04
N PHE A 4 15.53 -5.84 -9.48
CA PHE A 4 15.14 -6.98 -8.65
C PHE A 4 15.29 -8.32 -9.39
N MET A 5 14.93 -8.41 -10.67
CA MET A 5 15.11 -9.67 -11.43
C MET A 5 16.59 -10.10 -11.57
N TYR A 6 17.52 -9.14 -11.55
CA TYR A 6 18.94 -9.41 -11.73
C TYR A 6 19.73 -9.45 -10.42
N THR A 7 19.25 -8.77 -9.37
CA THR A 7 19.97 -8.60 -8.10
C THR A 7 19.22 -9.16 -6.90
N ASP A 8 18.00 -9.66 -7.10
CA ASP A 8 17.06 -10.10 -6.07
C ASP A 8 16.85 -9.05 -4.95
N SER A 9 17.08 -7.78 -5.29
CA SER A 9 17.07 -6.67 -4.36
C SER A 9 16.42 -5.43 -4.95
N LEU A 10 15.71 -4.72 -4.09
CA LEU A 10 15.20 -3.39 -4.40
C LEU A 10 16.32 -2.36 -4.26
N PRO A 11 16.44 -1.38 -5.17
CA PRO A 11 17.32 -0.25 -4.95
C PRO A 11 16.97 0.43 -3.62
N ASP A 12 17.98 0.95 -2.92
CA ASP A 12 17.81 1.59 -1.62
C ASP A 12 16.90 2.83 -1.79
N MET A 13 15.65 2.68 -1.38
CA MET A 13 14.62 3.70 -1.53
C MET A 13 14.46 4.38 -0.18
N SER A 14 15.09 5.55 -0.02
CA SER A 14 15.03 6.35 1.20
C SER A 14 13.59 6.75 1.55
N HIS A 15 13.24 6.62 2.84
CA HIS A 15 11.89 6.83 3.41
C HIS A 15 11.29 8.24 3.22
N GLU A 16 12.03 9.19 2.68
CA GLU A 16 11.65 10.61 2.70
C GLU A 16 10.89 11.07 1.45
N ASP A 17 10.83 10.24 0.41
CA ASP A 17 10.23 10.64 -0.86
C ASP A 17 8.76 10.23 -0.93
N ILE A 18 7.85 11.19 -1.02
CA ILE A 18 6.41 10.97 -1.33
C ILE A 18 6.25 10.15 -2.63
N GLN A 19 7.24 10.18 -3.52
CA GLN A 19 7.33 9.37 -4.73
C GLN A 19 7.50 7.87 -4.45
N LEU A 20 7.95 7.50 -3.25
CA LEU A 20 8.19 6.12 -2.85
C LEU A 20 6.88 5.33 -2.75
N VAL A 21 5.81 5.92 -2.21
CA VAL A 21 4.50 5.25 -2.15
C VAL A 21 4.01 4.93 -3.56
N MET A 22 4.00 5.92 -4.46
CA MET A 22 3.56 5.72 -5.85
C MET A 22 4.44 4.70 -6.60
N LEU A 23 5.75 4.71 -6.33
CA LEU A 23 6.68 3.76 -6.93
C LEU A 23 6.49 2.34 -6.40
N VAL A 24 6.22 2.18 -5.10
CA VAL A 24 5.91 0.88 -4.49
C VAL A 24 4.58 0.33 -5.01
N GLN A 25 3.57 1.18 -5.24
CA GLN A 25 2.30 0.77 -5.87
C GLN A 25 2.52 0.25 -7.29
N TYR A 26 3.24 1.01 -8.12
CA TYR A 26 3.58 0.59 -9.48
C TYR A 26 4.39 -0.71 -9.51
N LEU A 27 5.28 -0.87 -8.54
CA LEU A 27 6.09 -2.08 -8.40
C LEU A 27 5.27 -3.28 -7.92
N LEU A 28 4.26 -3.07 -7.06
CA LEU A 28 3.31 -4.10 -6.63
C LEU A 28 2.48 -4.60 -7.81
N GLU A 29 1.98 -3.70 -8.64
CA GLU A 29 1.26 -4.05 -9.88
C GLU A 29 2.16 -4.88 -10.82
N ALA A 30 3.41 -4.47 -11.00
CA ALA A 30 4.38 -5.25 -11.77
C ALA A 30 4.72 -6.59 -11.09
N ALA A 31 4.83 -6.66 -9.76
CA ALA A 31 5.09 -7.91 -9.06
C ALA A 31 3.93 -8.90 -9.26
N ASP A 32 2.70 -8.40 -9.25
CA ASP A 32 1.48 -9.19 -9.43
C ASP A 32 1.37 -9.75 -10.87
N ILE A 33 1.63 -8.92 -11.89
CA ILE A 33 1.63 -9.33 -13.30
C ILE A 33 2.67 -10.41 -13.60
N TYR A 34 3.83 -10.34 -12.94
CA TYR A 34 4.96 -11.25 -13.19
C TYR A 34 5.10 -12.35 -12.13
N ALA A 35 4.11 -12.50 -11.24
CA ALA A 35 4.09 -13.50 -10.17
C ALA A 35 5.40 -13.55 -9.35
N LEU A 36 5.95 -12.38 -9.04
CA LEU A 36 7.16 -12.24 -8.23
C LEU A 36 6.78 -12.13 -6.75
N ASP A 37 6.45 -13.27 -6.13
CA ASP A 37 5.96 -13.31 -4.74
C ASP A 37 6.94 -12.67 -3.74
N GLY A 38 8.25 -12.82 -3.97
CA GLY A 38 9.28 -12.18 -3.14
C GLY A 38 9.26 -10.65 -3.22
N LEU A 39 9.03 -10.10 -4.42
CA LEU A 39 8.91 -8.65 -4.62
C LEU A 39 7.62 -8.12 -4.00
N LYS A 40 6.53 -8.90 -4.13
CA LYS A 40 5.22 -8.60 -3.55
C LYS A 40 5.31 -8.45 -2.04
N MET A 41 5.93 -9.41 -1.33
CA MET A 41 6.13 -9.33 0.12
C MET A 41 6.91 -8.09 0.55
N ILE A 42 7.99 -7.73 -0.17
CA ILE A 42 8.77 -6.54 0.20
C ILE A 42 7.97 -5.24 -0.02
N CYS A 43 7.19 -5.17 -1.09
CA CYS A 43 6.28 -4.06 -1.32
C CYS A 43 5.22 -3.96 -0.22
N GLU A 44 4.62 -5.09 0.18
CA GLU A 44 3.64 -5.14 1.27
C GLU A 44 4.23 -4.62 2.59
N GLU A 45 5.39 -5.11 3.02
CA GLU A 45 6.03 -4.65 4.26
C GLU A 45 6.30 -3.14 4.22
N ARG A 46 6.69 -2.61 3.05
CA ARG A 46 6.97 -1.19 2.89
C ARG A 46 5.71 -0.33 2.99
N LEU A 47 4.65 -0.72 2.27
CA LEU A 47 3.35 -0.06 2.35
C LEU A 47 2.81 -0.09 3.79
N ILE A 48 2.99 -1.20 4.51
CA ILE A 48 2.55 -1.33 5.90
C ILE A 48 3.31 -0.36 6.83
N ARG A 49 4.61 -0.18 6.63
CA ARG A 49 5.42 0.76 7.44
C ARG A 49 5.05 2.22 7.21
N ASP A 50 4.72 2.57 5.96
CA ASP A 50 4.38 3.94 5.56
C ASP A 50 2.84 4.18 5.57
N LEU A 51 2.06 3.28 6.20
CA LEU A 51 0.61 3.43 6.37
C LEU A 51 0.27 4.70 7.16
N SER A 52 -0.52 5.56 6.53
CA SER A 52 -1.05 6.80 7.09
C SER A 52 -2.55 6.91 6.83
N LEU A 53 -3.21 7.86 7.49
CA LEU A 53 -4.66 8.05 7.36
C LEU A 53 -5.09 8.44 5.94
N ASP A 54 -4.23 9.13 5.20
CA ASP A 54 -4.46 9.47 3.79
C ASP A 54 -4.13 8.32 2.84
N THR A 55 -3.19 7.45 3.20
CA THR A 55 -2.74 6.34 2.34
C THR A 55 -3.50 5.03 2.60
N VAL A 56 -4.11 4.84 3.77
CA VAL A 56 -4.81 3.59 4.16
C VAL A 56 -5.96 3.24 3.21
N THR A 57 -6.68 4.23 2.69
CA THR A 57 -7.76 4.00 1.73
C THR A 57 -7.24 3.51 0.39
N SER A 58 -6.16 4.13 -0.09
CA SER A 58 -5.55 3.76 -1.38
C SER A 58 -4.81 2.42 -1.28
N SER A 59 -4.11 2.15 -0.17
CA SER A 59 -3.43 0.87 0.05
C SER A 59 -4.40 -0.28 0.25
N LEU A 60 -5.55 -0.05 0.89
CA LEU A 60 -6.60 -1.07 1.02
C LEU A 60 -7.20 -1.42 -0.35
N ALA A 61 -7.48 -0.42 -1.20
CA ALA A 61 -7.97 -0.66 -2.55
C ALA A 61 -6.98 -1.51 -3.37
N LEU A 62 -5.69 -1.19 -3.29
CA LEU A 62 -4.62 -1.96 -3.96
C LEU A 62 -4.47 -3.37 -3.39
N ALA A 63 -4.63 -3.55 -2.07
CA ALA A 63 -4.57 -4.87 -1.45
C ALA A 63 -5.71 -5.77 -1.93
N GLU A 64 -6.91 -5.21 -2.15
CA GLU A 64 -8.05 -5.94 -2.71
C GLU A 64 -7.87 -6.24 -4.20
N GLU A 65 -7.31 -5.32 -4.98
CA GLU A 65 -7.07 -5.50 -6.41
C GLU A 65 -6.01 -6.58 -6.69
N HIS A 66 -4.93 -6.59 -5.90
CA HIS A 66 -3.79 -7.49 -6.10
C HIS A 66 -3.79 -8.70 -5.15
N ASN A 67 -4.88 -9.00 -4.44
CA ASN A 67 -4.96 -10.11 -3.46
C ASN A 67 -3.77 -10.17 -2.47
N CYS A 68 -3.36 -9.02 -1.94
CA CYS A 68 -2.28 -8.91 -0.95
C CYS A 68 -2.84 -9.11 0.46
N SER A 69 -2.73 -10.32 1.00
CA SER A 69 -3.36 -10.67 2.28
C SER A 69 -2.74 -9.97 3.49
N GLU A 70 -1.42 -9.82 3.56
CA GLU A 70 -0.78 -9.21 4.73
C GLU A 70 -1.04 -7.70 4.76
N LEU A 71 -0.95 -7.04 3.60
CA LEU A 71 -1.31 -5.63 3.47
C LEU A 71 -2.78 -5.38 3.84
N LYS A 72 -3.70 -6.27 3.44
CA LYS A 72 -5.12 -6.17 3.78
C LYS A 72 -5.33 -6.27 5.29
N ASP A 73 -4.75 -7.27 5.93
CA ASP A 73 -4.87 -7.47 7.38
C ASP A 73 -4.27 -6.30 8.17
N ALA A 74 -3.14 -5.77 7.72
CA ALA A 74 -2.53 -4.58 8.31
C ALA A 74 -3.39 -3.32 8.13
N CYS A 75 -3.97 -3.12 6.94
CA CYS A 75 -4.90 -2.00 6.70
C CYS A 75 -6.15 -2.13 7.57
N LEU A 76 -6.70 -3.32 7.73
CA LEU A 76 -7.84 -3.57 8.62
C LEU A 76 -7.46 -3.32 10.09
N ALA A 77 -6.32 -3.83 10.55
CA ALA A 77 -5.82 -3.60 11.90
C ALA A 77 -5.58 -2.10 12.19
N PHE A 78 -5.12 -1.35 11.19
CA PHE A 78 -4.95 0.09 11.27
C PHE A 78 -6.31 0.81 11.28
N ALA A 79 -7.25 0.38 10.43
CA ALA A 79 -8.60 0.91 10.36
C ALA A 79 -9.38 0.65 11.67
N TYR A 80 -9.21 -0.50 12.33
CA TYR A 80 -9.89 -0.81 13.60
C TYR A 80 -9.48 0.10 14.77
N LYS A 81 -8.45 0.94 14.61
CA LYS A 81 -8.12 1.95 15.63
C LYS A 81 -9.21 3.03 15.67
N PRO A 82 -9.83 3.29 16.83
CA PRO A 82 -11.01 4.16 16.94
C PRO A 82 -10.75 5.62 16.50
N GLU A 83 -9.51 6.11 16.63
CA GLU A 83 -9.11 7.45 16.16
C GLU A 83 -9.14 7.58 14.63
N ILE A 84 -8.95 6.46 13.92
CA ILE A 84 -8.84 6.40 12.46
C ILE A 84 -10.20 6.12 11.83
N LEU A 85 -11.02 5.27 12.47
CA LEU A 85 -12.42 5.06 12.07
C LEU A 85 -13.21 6.36 12.00
N VAL A 86 -13.08 7.23 13.01
CA VAL A 86 -13.79 8.51 13.04
C VAL A 86 -13.31 9.42 11.90
N GLN A 87 -12.01 9.50 11.65
CA GLN A 87 -11.48 10.33 10.58
C GLN A 87 -11.82 9.79 9.18
N LEU A 88 -11.79 8.47 8.98
CA LEU A 88 -12.19 7.84 7.72
C LEU A 88 -13.69 7.94 7.48
N ALA A 89 -14.52 7.78 8.51
CA ALA A 89 -15.97 7.95 8.42
C ALA A 89 -16.35 9.40 8.07
N LEU A 90 -15.68 10.37 8.68
CA LEU A 90 -15.84 11.78 8.31
C LEU A 90 -15.41 12.02 6.86
N LYS A 91 -14.26 11.49 6.43
CA LYS A 91 -13.77 11.64 5.06
C LYS A 91 -14.70 10.96 4.03
N ALA A 92 -15.31 9.83 4.37
CA ALA A 92 -16.31 9.15 3.56
C ALA A 92 -17.64 9.91 3.47
N GLU A 93 -18.08 10.55 4.56
CA GLU A 93 -19.26 11.45 4.56
C GLU A 93 -19.03 12.70 3.70
N TYR A 94 -17.80 13.26 3.67
CA TYR A 94 -17.46 14.37 2.79
C TYR A 94 -17.54 14.01 1.29
N VAL A 95 -17.26 12.76 0.92
CA VAL A 95 -17.32 12.31 -0.49
C VAL A 95 -18.77 12.18 -0.98
N GLN A 96 -19.73 11.85 -0.10
CA GLN A 96 -21.16 11.81 -0.48
C GLN A 96 -21.78 13.20 -0.67
N LEU A 97 -21.16 14.27 -0.16
CA LEU A 97 -21.66 15.64 -0.28
C LEU A 97 -21.15 16.38 -1.54
N MET A 98 -20.33 15.72 -2.37
CA MET A 98 -19.75 16.26 -3.62
C MET A 98 -20.15 15.45 -4.88
N GLN A 99 -21.16 14.57 -4.79
CA GLN A 99 -21.79 13.92 -5.95
C GLN A 99 -23.19 14.50 -6.24
#